data_AF-A0A418QJF1-F1
#
_entry.id   AF-A0A418QJF1-F1
#
_cell.length_a   1.000
_cell.length_b   1.000
_cell.length_c   1.000
_cell.angle_alpha   90.00
_cell.angle_beta   90.00
_cell.angle_gamma   90.00
#
_symmetry.space_group_name_H-M   'P 1'
#
loop_
_entity.id
_entity.type
_entity.pdbx_description
1 polymer ?
#
loop_
_entity_poly.entity_id
_entity_poly.type
_entity_poly.pdbx_seq_one_letter_code
_entity_poly.pdbx_strand_id
1 'polypeptide(L)'
;MKYALLLLPALLAACSVAPTPAADPYDTLIRAVGGEVALSEATRDLTPEQAAAFFARYGMGFQAHTELQAQLADGCPTRFTGADLNTWHFISGGYYYIDAEGRPRSAYRYLPPITAATRDTTCQGTVGNLDNPDGYDGGHLVGSQLGGWGRRANMAPQEQNFNRGNYAQIENQTAKCSPLTKSSLTYLARVTYPNAGTNTPSSWTLELKLNGEVMTRTFDNAPYGGPNGTTSRQQIVSWLISKGCV
;
A
#
# COMPACT_ATOMS: atom_id res chain seq x y z
N MET A 1 -28.61 9.39 72.60
CA MET A 1 -27.57 9.42 71.54
C MET A 1 -28.27 9.36 70.19
N LYS A 2 -28.30 10.46 69.43
CA LYS A 2 -28.89 10.53 68.08
C LYS A 2 -27.75 10.42 67.07
N TYR A 3 -27.70 9.35 66.29
CA TYR A 3 -26.78 9.24 65.16
C TYR A 3 -27.45 9.82 63.91
N ALA A 4 -26.89 10.93 63.41
CA ALA A 4 -27.25 11.51 62.13
C ALA A 4 -26.52 10.74 61.02
N LEU A 5 -27.28 10.13 60.11
CA LEU A 5 -26.77 9.43 58.95
C LEU A 5 -26.56 10.46 57.82
N LEU A 6 -25.31 10.82 57.54
CA LEU A 6 -24.94 11.64 56.39
C LEU A 6 -24.94 10.78 55.12
N LEU A 7 -25.87 11.06 54.20
CA LEU A 7 -25.87 10.55 52.84
C LEU A 7 -24.94 11.44 51.98
N LEU A 8 -23.80 10.89 51.55
CA LEU A 8 -22.98 11.49 50.50
C LEU A 8 -23.57 11.15 49.11
N PRO A 9 -23.77 12.14 48.22
CA PRO A 9 -24.16 11.86 46.85
C PRO A 9 -22.95 11.36 46.05
N ALA A 10 -23.05 10.14 45.51
CA ALA A 10 -22.08 9.62 44.56
C ALA A 10 -22.25 10.34 43.22
N LEU A 11 -21.31 11.23 42.86
CA LEU A 11 -21.20 11.74 41.50
C LEU A 11 -20.76 10.60 40.57
N LEU A 12 -21.68 10.13 39.73
CA LEU A 12 -21.38 9.31 38.56
C LEU A 12 -20.64 10.17 37.54
N ALA A 13 -19.31 10.10 37.53
CA ALA A 13 -18.50 10.62 36.45
C ALA A 13 -18.73 9.74 35.21
N ALA A 14 -19.51 10.25 34.25
CA ALA A 14 -19.63 9.64 32.94
C ALA A 14 -18.30 9.79 32.20
N CYS A 15 -17.50 8.72 32.16
CA CYS A 15 -16.35 8.64 31.28
C CYS A 15 -16.84 8.65 29.83
N SER A 16 -16.81 9.81 29.16
CA SER A 16 -16.94 9.87 27.71
C SER A 16 -15.70 9.22 27.10
N VAL A 17 -15.81 7.93 26.76
CA VAL A 17 -14.83 7.25 25.92
C VAL A 17 -14.77 8.03 24.61
N ALA A 18 -13.62 8.65 24.33
CA ALA A 18 -13.40 9.31 23.04
C ALA A 18 -13.70 8.29 21.93
N PRO A 19 -14.46 8.67 20.88
CA PRO A 19 -14.75 7.75 19.79
C PRO A 19 -13.42 7.23 19.24
N THR A 20 -13.27 5.90 19.25
CA THR A 20 -12.15 5.24 18.59
C THR A 20 -12.16 5.69 17.13
N PRO A 21 -11.01 6.09 16.54
CA PRO A 21 -10.96 6.40 15.12
C PRO A 21 -11.61 5.25 14.35
N ALA A 22 -12.56 5.57 13.48
CA ALA A 22 -13.23 4.55 12.67
C ALA A 22 -12.15 3.74 11.95
N ALA A 23 -12.17 2.42 12.11
CA ALA A 23 -11.23 1.55 11.44
C ALA A 23 -11.33 1.79 9.92
N ASP A 24 -10.19 1.93 9.25
CA ASP A 24 -10.13 2.12 7.80
C ASP A 24 -10.95 1.01 7.10
N PRO A 25 -11.90 1.35 6.21
CA PRO A 25 -12.77 0.39 5.54
C PRO A 25 -12.00 -0.69 4.78
N TYR A 26 -10.75 -0.40 4.40
CA TYR A 26 -9.82 -1.37 3.83
C TYR A 26 -9.67 -2.64 4.68
N ASP A 27 -9.53 -2.53 6.00
CA ASP A 27 -9.33 -3.71 6.86
C ASP A 27 -10.59 -4.59 6.90
N THR A 28 -11.76 -3.97 6.81
CA THR A 28 -13.03 -4.68 6.67
C THR A 28 -13.13 -5.38 5.33
N LEU A 29 -12.77 -4.69 4.25
CA LEU A 29 -12.73 -5.26 2.90
C LEU A 29 -11.82 -6.48 2.84
N ILE A 30 -10.54 -6.34 3.24
CA ILE A 30 -9.54 -7.41 3.15
C ILE A 30 -9.98 -8.64 3.95
N ARG A 31 -10.55 -8.44 5.15
CA ARG A 31 -11.12 -9.54 5.95
C ARG A 31 -12.28 -10.23 5.24
N ALA A 32 -13.18 -9.47 4.63
CA ALA A 32 -14.38 -10.01 3.98
C ALA A 32 -14.07 -10.81 2.72
N VAL A 33 -13.06 -10.40 1.94
CA VAL A 33 -12.67 -11.08 0.69
C VAL A 33 -11.64 -12.17 0.91
N GLY A 34 -11.02 -12.25 2.10
CA GLY A 34 -10.07 -13.30 2.46
C GLY A 34 -8.61 -13.00 2.16
N GLY A 35 -8.22 -11.72 2.02
CA GLY A 35 -6.84 -11.28 1.77
C GLY A 35 -6.69 -10.39 0.55
N GLU A 36 -5.51 -9.77 0.38
CA GLU A 36 -5.28 -8.85 -0.74
C GLU A 36 -5.12 -9.57 -2.09
N VAL A 37 -4.50 -10.75 -2.13
CA VAL A 37 -4.54 -11.59 -3.33
C VAL A 37 -5.98 -11.90 -3.74
N ALA A 38 -6.84 -12.29 -2.80
CA ALA A 38 -8.24 -12.59 -3.11
C ALA A 38 -9.01 -11.34 -3.58
N LEU A 39 -8.70 -10.16 -3.01
CA LEU A 39 -9.22 -8.88 -3.51
C LEU A 39 -8.82 -8.68 -4.98
N SER A 40 -7.52 -8.84 -5.30
CA SER A 40 -7.03 -8.63 -6.66
C SER A 40 -7.75 -9.56 -7.64
N GLU A 41 -7.91 -10.83 -7.30
CA GLU A 41 -8.64 -11.78 -8.15
C GLU A 41 -10.11 -11.43 -8.32
N ALA A 42 -10.77 -10.96 -7.26
CA ALA A 42 -12.17 -10.57 -7.31
C ALA A 42 -12.41 -9.31 -8.17
N THR A 43 -11.40 -8.45 -8.32
CA THR A 43 -11.50 -7.19 -9.08
C THR A 43 -10.87 -7.24 -10.46
N ARG A 44 -10.11 -8.30 -10.77
CA ARG A 44 -9.24 -8.42 -11.95
C ARG A 44 -9.92 -8.13 -13.28
N ASP A 45 -11.12 -8.68 -13.48
CA ASP A 45 -11.84 -8.62 -14.75
C ASP A 45 -13.08 -7.71 -14.68
N LEU A 46 -13.19 -6.90 -13.63
CA LEU A 46 -14.31 -5.96 -13.47
C LEU A 46 -14.13 -4.75 -14.40
N THR A 47 -15.23 -4.30 -15.03
CA THR A 47 -15.26 -2.97 -15.63
C THR A 47 -15.15 -1.89 -14.55
N PRO A 48 -14.78 -0.64 -14.89
CA PRO A 48 -14.73 0.45 -13.91
C PRO A 48 -16.03 0.62 -13.11
N GLU A 49 -17.20 0.46 -13.75
CA GLU A 49 -18.51 0.56 -13.11
C GLU A 49 -18.74 -0.60 -12.15
N GLN A 50 -18.35 -1.83 -12.54
CA GLN A 50 -18.45 -3.00 -11.68
C GLN A 50 -17.49 -2.92 -10.48
N ALA A 51 -16.28 -2.41 -10.68
CA ALA A 51 -15.32 -2.15 -9.61
C ALA A 51 -15.86 -1.09 -8.64
N ALA A 52 -16.41 0.02 -9.16
CA ALA A 52 -17.05 1.02 -8.32
C ALA A 52 -18.20 0.45 -7.49
N ALA A 53 -19.07 -0.36 -8.10
CA ALA A 53 -20.13 -1.04 -7.37
C ALA A 53 -19.58 -2.03 -6.32
N PHE A 54 -18.50 -2.76 -6.64
CA PHE A 54 -17.86 -3.70 -5.72
C PHE A 54 -17.34 -2.99 -4.46
N PHE A 55 -16.57 -1.91 -4.63
CA PHE A 55 -15.96 -1.15 -3.53
C PHE A 55 -16.98 -0.36 -2.71
N ALA A 56 -18.04 0.16 -3.35
CA ALA A 56 -19.11 0.88 -2.67
C ALA A 56 -19.81 0.05 -1.59
N ARG A 57 -19.86 -1.29 -1.73
CA ARG A 57 -20.40 -2.21 -0.70
C ARG A 57 -19.63 -2.16 0.63
N TYR A 58 -18.40 -1.69 0.60
CA TYR A 58 -17.52 -1.55 1.75
C TYR A 58 -17.34 -0.08 2.18
N GLY A 59 -18.13 0.85 1.62
CA GLY A 59 -17.99 2.28 1.90
C GLY A 59 -16.74 2.90 1.29
N MET A 60 -16.19 2.29 0.24
CA MET A 60 -14.95 2.73 -0.42
C MET A 60 -15.24 3.29 -1.81
N GLY A 61 -14.44 4.26 -2.23
CA GLY A 61 -14.47 4.80 -3.59
C GLY A 61 -13.69 3.94 -4.58
N PHE A 62 -13.99 4.12 -5.86
CA PHE A 62 -13.16 3.65 -6.96
C PHE A 62 -13.11 4.69 -8.06
N GLN A 63 -11.93 4.98 -8.59
CA GLN A 63 -11.74 5.90 -9.70
C GLN A 63 -10.78 5.30 -10.72
N ALA A 64 -11.20 5.23 -11.98
CA ALA A 64 -10.33 4.87 -13.09
C ALA A 64 -9.85 6.13 -13.80
N HIS A 65 -8.54 6.25 -13.98
CA HIS A 65 -7.91 7.40 -14.60
C HIS A 65 -7.30 7.03 -15.95
N THR A 66 -7.40 7.93 -16.93
CA THR A 66 -6.50 7.90 -18.08
C THR A 66 -5.11 8.37 -17.67
N GLU A 67 -4.06 8.00 -18.41
CA GLU A 67 -2.69 8.35 -18.04
C GLU A 67 -2.49 9.87 -17.89
N LEU A 68 -3.02 10.65 -18.83
CA LEU A 68 -2.94 12.11 -18.78
C LEU A 68 -3.70 12.68 -17.58
N GLN A 69 -4.91 12.18 -17.29
CA GLN A 69 -5.68 12.64 -16.13
C GLN A 69 -4.95 12.32 -14.83
N ALA A 70 -4.35 11.14 -14.70
CA ALA A 70 -3.56 10.79 -13.52
C ALA A 70 -2.32 11.68 -13.37
N GLN A 71 -1.64 12.02 -14.47
CA GLN A 71 -0.50 12.95 -14.46
C GLN A 71 -0.91 14.35 -14.01
N LEU A 72 -2.15 14.78 -14.25
CA LEU A 72 -2.63 16.09 -13.81
C LEU A 72 -3.19 16.05 -12.38
N ALA A 73 -3.91 14.98 -12.01
CA ALA A 73 -4.60 14.85 -10.74
C ALA A 73 -3.63 14.62 -9.57
N ASP A 74 -2.56 13.85 -9.78
CA ASP A 74 -1.78 13.34 -8.66
C ASP A 74 -0.93 14.40 -7.95
N GLY A 75 -0.64 15.57 -8.54
CA GLY A 75 -0.11 16.79 -7.87
C GLY A 75 1.08 16.73 -6.87
N CYS A 76 1.59 15.54 -6.56
CA CYS A 76 2.40 15.17 -5.41
C CYS A 76 1.99 15.76 -4.04
N PRO A 77 0.72 15.63 -3.58
CA PRO A 77 0.31 16.18 -2.29
C PRO A 77 0.97 15.44 -1.12
N THR A 78 1.18 16.12 0.00
CA THR A 78 1.59 15.45 1.26
C THR A 78 0.57 14.37 1.65
N ARG A 79 -0.72 14.73 1.62
CA ARG A 79 -1.86 13.84 1.82
C ARG A 79 -2.94 14.14 0.79
N PHE A 80 -3.55 13.10 0.24
CA PHE A 80 -4.76 13.22 -0.56
C PHE A 80 -5.93 13.69 0.30
N THR A 81 -6.98 14.22 -0.33
CA THR A 81 -8.15 14.77 0.37
C THR A 81 -9.43 14.51 -0.40
N GLY A 82 -10.59 14.77 0.23
CA GLY A 82 -11.87 14.71 -0.47
C GLY A 82 -12.19 13.32 -1.02
N ALA A 83 -12.48 13.25 -2.32
CA ALA A 83 -12.91 12.02 -2.99
C ALA A 83 -11.80 10.96 -3.13
N ASP A 84 -10.56 11.31 -2.83
CA ASP A 84 -9.43 10.39 -2.88
C ASP A 84 -9.26 9.60 -1.58
N LEU A 85 -9.90 10.01 -0.48
CA LEU A 85 -9.83 9.29 0.79
C LEU A 85 -10.65 7.99 0.72
N ASN A 86 -10.08 6.90 1.25
CA ASN A 86 -10.70 5.57 1.22
C ASN A 86 -11.08 5.11 -0.20
N THR A 87 -10.24 5.44 -1.18
CA THR A 87 -10.52 5.22 -2.60
C THR A 87 -9.42 4.39 -3.25
N TRP A 88 -9.84 3.43 -4.07
CA TRP A 88 -8.97 2.74 -5.00
C TRP A 88 -8.88 3.49 -6.32
N HIS A 89 -7.67 3.74 -6.81
CA HIS A 89 -7.41 4.37 -8.08
C HIS A 89 -6.80 3.36 -9.05
N PHE A 90 -7.41 3.22 -10.23
CA PHE A 90 -6.83 2.46 -11.33
C PHE A 90 -6.09 3.42 -12.27
N ILE A 91 -4.77 3.27 -12.35
CA ILE A 91 -3.87 4.16 -13.11
C ILE A 91 -2.88 3.32 -13.91
N SER A 92 -2.86 3.48 -15.25
CA SER A 92 -1.92 2.81 -16.16
C SER A 92 -1.80 1.29 -15.95
N GLY A 93 -2.89 0.60 -15.58
CA GLY A 93 -2.91 -0.85 -15.34
C GLY A 93 -2.53 -1.30 -13.92
N GLY A 94 -2.25 -0.37 -13.01
CA GLY A 94 -2.04 -0.63 -11.59
C GLY A 94 -3.22 -0.14 -10.75
N TYR A 95 -3.42 -0.76 -9.59
CA TYR A 95 -4.42 -0.39 -8.61
C TYR A 95 -3.72 0.16 -7.38
N TYR A 96 -4.15 1.32 -6.88
CA TYR A 96 -3.51 2.04 -5.79
C TYR A 96 -4.56 2.50 -4.78
N TYR A 97 -4.43 2.11 -3.53
CA TYR A 97 -5.35 2.47 -2.46
C TYR A 97 -4.81 3.62 -1.62
N ILE A 98 -5.66 4.63 -1.43
CA ILE A 98 -5.41 5.77 -0.54
C ILE A 98 -6.28 5.62 0.71
N ASP A 99 -5.63 5.61 1.88
CA ASP A 99 -6.28 5.41 3.17
C ASP A 99 -7.08 6.63 3.66
N ALA A 100 -7.73 6.47 4.82
CA ALA A 100 -8.53 7.51 5.45
C ALA A 100 -7.74 8.77 5.82
N GLU A 101 -6.42 8.66 5.99
CA GLU A 101 -5.52 9.78 6.26
C GLU A 101 -4.94 10.40 4.98
N GLY A 102 -5.31 9.90 3.80
CA GLY A 102 -4.84 10.41 2.52
C GLY A 102 -3.45 9.92 2.15
N ARG A 103 -3.06 8.71 2.56
CA ARG A 103 -1.75 8.11 2.28
C ARG A 103 -1.91 6.84 1.44
N PRO A 104 -0.97 6.55 0.53
CA PRO A 104 -0.90 5.26 -0.13
C PRO A 104 -0.72 4.14 0.87
N ARG A 105 -1.58 3.13 0.81
CA ARG A 105 -1.56 2.01 1.74
C ARG A 105 -1.33 0.68 1.04
N SER A 106 -1.90 0.46 -0.13
CA SER A 106 -1.73 -0.78 -0.90
C SER A 106 -1.67 -0.50 -2.40
N ALA A 107 -0.91 -1.31 -3.12
CA ALA A 107 -0.85 -1.28 -4.57
C ALA A 107 -0.69 -2.69 -5.14
N TYR A 108 -1.37 -2.98 -6.25
CA TYR A 108 -1.15 -4.22 -6.99
C TYR A 108 -1.20 -4.05 -8.50
N ARG A 109 -0.53 -4.97 -9.18
CA ARG A 109 -0.45 -5.03 -10.65
C ARG A 109 -0.30 -6.47 -11.14
N TYR A 110 -0.84 -6.74 -12.32
CA TYR A 110 -0.64 -8.01 -13.01
C TYR A 110 0.49 -7.90 -14.03
N LEU A 111 1.46 -8.79 -13.92
CA LEU A 111 2.64 -8.86 -14.77
C LEU A 111 2.76 -10.26 -15.40
N PRO A 112 3.38 -10.38 -16.58
CA PRO A 112 3.66 -9.34 -17.59
C PRO A 112 2.37 -8.74 -18.19
N PRO A 113 2.42 -7.67 -19.03
CA PRO A 113 3.61 -7.03 -19.58
C PRO A 113 4.37 -6.23 -18.53
N ILE A 114 5.69 -6.18 -18.69
CA ILE A 114 6.60 -5.36 -17.89
C ILE A 114 7.11 -4.25 -18.80
N THR A 115 6.61 -3.04 -18.58
CA THR A 115 7.02 -1.85 -19.34
C THR A 115 7.31 -0.76 -18.34
N ALA A 116 8.51 -0.19 -18.39
CA ALA A 116 8.90 0.83 -17.45
C ALA A 116 8.03 2.08 -17.61
N ALA A 117 7.54 2.60 -16.49
CA ALA A 117 6.84 3.89 -16.43
C ALA A 117 7.83 5.03 -16.16
N THR A 118 7.44 6.24 -16.57
CA THR A 118 8.19 7.47 -16.30
C THR A 118 8.28 7.72 -14.79
N ARG A 119 9.47 8.10 -14.32
CA ARG A 119 9.72 8.52 -12.93
C ARG A 119 9.50 10.03 -12.78
N ASP A 120 8.86 10.44 -11.69
CA ASP A 120 8.85 11.84 -11.24
C ASP A 120 9.89 12.01 -10.12
N THR A 121 11.08 12.50 -10.46
CA THR A 121 12.19 12.70 -9.50
C THR A 121 11.88 13.78 -8.48
N THR A 122 11.10 14.79 -8.85
CA THR A 122 10.66 15.84 -7.94
C THR A 122 9.75 15.25 -6.89
N CYS A 123 8.73 14.49 -7.30
CA CYS A 123 7.81 13.85 -6.36
C CYS A 123 8.51 12.82 -5.46
N GLN A 124 9.44 12.02 -5.98
CA GLN A 124 10.25 11.12 -5.15
C GLN A 124 11.03 11.86 -4.07
N GLY A 125 11.64 13.00 -4.43
CA GLY A 125 12.33 13.86 -3.47
C GLY A 125 11.37 14.43 -2.42
N THR A 126 10.21 14.94 -2.83
CA THR A 126 9.18 15.45 -1.91
C THR A 126 8.70 14.34 -0.96
N VAL A 127 8.39 13.15 -1.47
CA VAL A 127 7.90 12.02 -0.66
C VAL A 127 8.97 11.55 0.31
N GLY A 128 10.22 11.40 -0.11
CA GLY A 128 11.31 10.96 0.78
C GLY A 128 11.56 11.90 1.95
N ASN A 129 11.21 13.18 1.81
CA ASN A 129 11.34 14.20 2.86
C ASN A 129 10.07 14.38 3.72
N LEU A 130 8.97 13.64 3.47
CA LEU A 130 7.77 13.76 4.31
C LEU A 130 8.08 13.27 5.73
N ASP A 131 7.68 14.08 6.72
CA ASP A 131 8.01 13.93 8.16
C ASP A 131 9.50 14.19 8.51
N ASN A 132 10.30 14.70 7.56
CA ASN A 132 11.75 14.93 7.68
C ASN A 132 12.58 13.74 8.22
N PRO A 133 12.38 12.50 7.74
CA PRO A 133 13.23 11.38 8.13
C PRO A 133 14.59 11.48 7.43
N ASP A 134 15.68 11.42 8.21
CA ASP A 134 17.02 11.32 7.64
C ASP A 134 17.22 9.98 6.94
N GLY A 135 17.74 9.99 5.71
CA GLY A 135 18.13 8.79 4.97
C GLY A 135 16.97 8.03 4.31
N TYR A 136 15.92 8.71 3.88
CA TYR A 136 14.77 8.12 3.20
C TYR A 136 14.63 8.63 1.77
N ASP A 137 14.07 7.79 0.91
CA ASP A 137 13.67 8.09 -0.46
C ASP A 137 12.13 8.06 -0.59
N GLY A 138 11.61 8.66 -1.66
CA GLY A 138 10.26 8.36 -2.13
C GLY A 138 10.21 6.98 -2.78
N GLY A 139 10.13 5.94 -1.95
CA GLY A 139 10.06 4.55 -2.39
C GLY A 139 8.72 4.24 -3.05
N HIS A 140 8.76 3.53 -4.18
CA HIS A 140 7.54 3.10 -4.85
C HIS A 140 6.99 1.81 -4.20
N LEU A 141 5.66 1.68 -4.09
CA LEU A 141 5.03 0.39 -3.76
C LEU A 141 5.23 -0.60 -4.92
N VAL A 142 4.93 -0.17 -6.14
CA VAL A 142 5.31 -0.89 -7.37
C VAL A 142 6.36 -0.06 -8.12
N GLY A 143 7.57 -0.58 -8.26
CA GLY A 143 8.67 0.13 -8.92
C GLY A 143 8.34 0.53 -10.35
N SER A 144 8.86 1.68 -10.77
CA SER A 144 8.60 2.20 -12.12
C SER A 144 9.08 1.23 -13.21
N GLN A 145 10.14 0.45 -12.96
CA GLN A 145 10.62 -0.62 -13.86
C GLN A 145 9.61 -1.75 -14.08
N LEU A 146 8.66 -1.93 -13.15
CA LEU A 146 7.55 -2.86 -13.26
C LEU A 146 6.29 -2.21 -13.86
N GLY A 147 6.38 -0.96 -14.30
CA GLY A 147 5.25 -0.16 -14.79
C GLY A 147 4.40 0.45 -13.69
N GLY A 148 4.91 0.51 -12.46
CA GLY A 148 4.24 1.20 -11.37
C GLY A 148 4.21 2.71 -11.58
N TRP A 149 3.14 3.33 -11.12
CA TRP A 149 2.89 4.75 -11.30
C TRP A 149 4.00 5.60 -10.65
N GLY A 150 4.52 6.57 -11.40
CA GLY A 150 5.73 7.30 -11.03
C GLY A 150 5.53 8.47 -10.06
N ARG A 151 4.37 8.59 -9.42
CA ARG A 151 4.00 9.73 -8.56
C ARG A 151 3.27 9.27 -7.28
N ARG A 152 2.78 10.24 -6.50
CA ARG A 152 2.39 10.13 -5.09
C ARG A 152 1.46 8.98 -4.74
N ALA A 153 0.49 8.62 -5.59
CA ALA A 153 -0.46 7.53 -5.31
C ALA A 153 0.23 6.15 -5.11
N ASN A 154 1.47 6.00 -5.56
CA ASN A 154 2.25 4.76 -5.51
C ASN A 154 3.56 4.94 -4.72
N MET A 155 3.67 5.95 -3.84
CA MET A 155 4.91 6.23 -3.13
C MET A 155 4.72 6.50 -1.64
N ALA A 156 5.67 6.08 -0.83
CA ALA A 156 5.78 6.45 0.57
C ALA A 156 7.26 6.64 0.96
N PRO A 157 7.58 7.36 2.04
CA PRO A 157 8.94 7.39 2.58
C PRO A 157 9.44 5.96 2.82
N GLN A 158 10.58 5.62 2.23
CA GLN A 158 11.21 4.31 2.38
C GLN A 158 12.69 4.50 2.73
N GLU A 159 13.18 3.77 3.71
CA GLU A 159 14.59 3.87 4.11
C GLU A 159 15.50 3.57 2.91
N GLN A 160 16.52 4.41 2.68
CA GLN A 160 17.26 4.43 1.42
C GLN A 160 18.05 3.15 1.14
N ASN A 161 18.60 2.48 2.16
CA ASN A 161 19.35 1.22 1.99
C ASN A 161 18.39 0.06 1.70
N PHE A 162 17.18 0.10 2.25
CA PHE A 162 16.11 -0.82 1.91
C PHE A 162 15.61 -0.59 0.47
N ASN A 163 15.25 0.65 0.13
CA ASN A 163 14.74 1.07 -1.18
C ASN A 163 15.74 0.71 -2.30
N ARG A 164 16.97 1.24 -2.23
CA ARG A 164 18.00 1.07 -3.26
C ARG A 164 18.69 -0.29 -3.21
N GLY A 165 18.54 -1.02 -2.11
CA GLY A 165 19.15 -2.33 -1.86
C GLY A 165 18.17 -3.47 -2.02
N ASN A 166 17.68 -4.01 -0.91
CA ASN A 166 16.88 -5.24 -0.91
C ASN A 166 15.58 -5.10 -1.71
N TYR A 167 14.86 -3.99 -1.60
CA TYR A 167 13.62 -3.78 -2.36
C TYR A 167 13.89 -3.73 -3.88
N ALA A 168 14.83 -2.89 -4.30
CA ALA A 168 15.26 -2.81 -5.70
C ALA A 168 15.72 -4.16 -6.28
N GLN A 169 16.42 -4.99 -5.50
CA GLN A 169 16.83 -6.33 -5.96
C GLN A 169 15.64 -7.26 -6.23
N ILE A 170 14.59 -7.19 -5.40
CA ILE A 170 13.35 -7.95 -5.62
C ILE A 170 12.66 -7.47 -6.90
N GLU A 171 12.54 -6.16 -7.10
CA GLU A 171 11.93 -5.60 -8.30
C GLU A 171 12.74 -5.91 -9.56
N ASN A 172 14.07 -5.86 -9.50
CA ASN A 172 14.95 -6.24 -10.59
C ASN A 172 14.78 -7.72 -10.96
N GLN A 173 14.61 -8.60 -9.97
CA GLN A 173 14.35 -10.01 -10.25
C GLN A 173 12.94 -10.22 -10.81
N THR A 174 11.95 -9.47 -10.30
CA THR A 174 10.57 -9.49 -10.81
C THR A 174 10.51 -9.05 -12.28
N ALA A 175 11.35 -8.08 -12.69
CA ALA A 175 11.44 -7.64 -14.08
C ALA A 175 11.85 -8.77 -15.05
N LYS A 176 12.56 -9.78 -14.56
CA LYS A 176 12.92 -10.98 -15.35
C LYS A 176 11.77 -11.98 -15.53
N CYS A 177 10.61 -11.72 -14.93
CA CYS A 177 9.40 -12.48 -15.21
C CYS A 177 8.76 -12.11 -16.56
N SER A 178 9.35 -11.19 -17.34
CA SER A 178 8.82 -10.75 -18.64
C SER A 178 8.52 -11.87 -19.66
N PRO A 179 9.21 -13.03 -19.68
CA PRO A 179 8.88 -14.14 -20.59
C PRO A 179 7.65 -14.96 -20.17
N LEU A 180 7.13 -14.76 -18.95
CA LEU A 180 5.98 -15.52 -18.45
C LEU A 180 4.69 -15.16 -19.21
N THR A 181 3.69 -16.02 -19.08
CA THR A 181 2.36 -15.78 -19.63
C THR A 181 1.80 -14.44 -19.14
N LYS A 182 1.18 -13.68 -20.04
CA LYS A 182 0.58 -12.38 -19.72
C LYS A 182 -0.29 -12.46 -18.46
N SER A 183 -0.03 -11.54 -17.53
CA SER A 183 -0.75 -11.32 -16.29
C SER A 183 -0.77 -12.53 -15.35
N SER A 184 0.18 -13.47 -15.48
CA SER A 184 0.26 -14.65 -14.63
C SER A 184 0.80 -14.38 -13.23
N LEU A 185 1.62 -13.33 -13.07
CA LEU A 185 2.17 -12.88 -11.80
C LEU A 185 1.32 -11.73 -11.25
N THR A 186 0.81 -11.87 -10.04
CA THR A 186 0.29 -10.74 -9.26
C THR A 186 1.40 -10.21 -8.39
N TYR A 187 1.77 -8.94 -8.57
CA TYR A 187 2.69 -8.22 -7.70
C TYR A 187 1.89 -7.28 -6.83
N LEU A 188 1.99 -7.44 -5.51
CA LEU A 188 1.31 -6.63 -4.54
C LEU A 188 2.28 -6.11 -3.49
N ALA A 189 2.18 -4.83 -3.18
CA ALA A 189 2.90 -4.20 -2.08
C ALA A 189 1.92 -3.41 -1.20
N ARG A 190 2.10 -3.53 0.11
CA ARG A 190 1.31 -2.80 1.11
C ARG A 190 2.24 -2.20 2.15
N VAL A 191 1.93 -0.99 2.59
CA VAL A 191 2.62 -0.34 3.70
C VAL A 191 1.72 -0.27 4.94
N THR A 192 2.33 -0.24 6.12
CA THR A 192 1.61 -0.07 7.39
C THR A 192 2.16 1.15 8.09
N TYR A 193 1.27 2.02 8.56
CA TYR A 193 1.64 3.22 9.33
C TYR A 193 1.49 2.96 10.84
N PRO A 194 2.40 3.47 11.68
CA PRO A 194 2.33 3.27 13.12
C PRO A 194 1.19 4.06 13.78
N ASN A 195 0.70 5.14 13.16
CA ASN A 195 -0.45 5.93 13.59
C ASN A 195 -0.92 6.88 12.46
N ALA A 196 -2.05 7.56 12.67
CA ALA A 196 -2.64 8.51 11.72
C ALA A 196 -1.87 9.84 11.56
N GLY A 197 -0.92 10.14 12.46
CA GLY A 197 -0.17 11.40 12.50
C GLY A 197 1.07 11.45 11.60
N THR A 198 1.50 10.32 11.05
CA THR A 198 2.71 10.21 10.21
C THR A 198 2.38 9.85 8.76
N ASN A 199 3.25 10.27 7.85
CA ASN A 199 3.30 9.86 6.44
C ASN A 199 4.37 8.80 6.17
N THR A 200 5.17 8.44 7.18
CA THR A 200 6.24 7.43 7.11
C THR A 200 5.73 6.08 7.60
N PRO A 201 5.69 5.04 6.75
CA PRO A 201 5.27 3.72 7.17
C PRO A 201 6.33 3.06 8.05
N SER A 202 5.89 2.20 8.98
CA SER A 202 6.77 1.38 9.82
C SER A 202 7.20 0.08 9.14
N SER A 203 6.42 -0.42 8.18
CA SER A 203 6.71 -1.67 7.48
C SER A 203 6.16 -1.71 6.06
N TRP A 204 6.76 -2.58 5.25
CA TRP A 204 6.40 -2.88 3.88
C TRP A 204 6.14 -4.38 3.77
N THR A 205 4.99 -4.78 3.24
CA THR A 205 4.67 -6.18 2.94
C THR A 205 4.59 -6.36 1.44
N LEU A 206 5.32 -7.34 0.93
CA LEU A 206 5.26 -7.79 -0.46
C LEU A 206 4.54 -9.13 -0.52
N GLU A 207 3.59 -9.25 -1.43
CA GLU A 207 2.88 -10.48 -1.75
C GLU A 207 2.95 -10.75 -3.25
N LEU A 208 3.46 -11.92 -3.62
CA LEU A 208 3.60 -12.35 -5.00
C LEU A 208 2.78 -13.62 -5.22
N LYS A 209 1.89 -13.61 -6.21
CA LYS A 209 1.15 -14.81 -6.62
C LYS A 209 1.51 -15.24 -8.02
N LEU A 210 1.92 -16.49 -8.19
CA LEU A 210 2.21 -17.08 -9.48
C LEU A 210 1.94 -18.59 -9.46
N ASN A 211 1.22 -19.09 -10.46
CA ASN A 211 0.82 -20.50 -10.58
C ASN A 211 0.08 -21.04 -9.34
N GLY A 212 -0.79 -20.22 -8.75
CA GLY A 212 -1.60 -20.59 -7.58
C GLY A 212 -0.86 -20.52 -6.24
N GLU A 213 0.46 -20.36 -6.23
CA GLU A 213 1.26 -20.20 -5.01
C GLU A 213 1.44 -18.73 -4.65
N VAL A 214 1.42 -18.44 -3.34
CA VAL A 214 1.60 -17.10 -2.77
C VAL A 214 2.88 -17.05 -1.94
N MET A 215 3.72 -16.06 -2.21
CA MET A 215 4.92 -15.73 -1.43
C MET A 215 4.73 -14.37 -0.77
N THR A 216 4.64 -14.35 0.56
CA THR A 216 4.45 -13.11 1.34
C THR A 216 5.64 -12.86 2.26
N ARG A 217 6.17 -11.64 2.29
CA ARG A 217 7.19 -11.19 3.26
C ARG A 217 6.91 -9.78 3.73
N THR A 218 7.16 -9.54 5.01
CA THR A 218 7.12 -8.21 5.62
C THR A 218 8.54 -7.78 5.99
N PHE A 219 8.83 -6.51 5.75
CA PHE A 219 10.08 -5.82 5.99
C PHE A 219 9.82 -4.65 6.92
N ASP A 220 10.75 -4.39 7.82
CA ASP A 220 10.74 -3.13 8.59
C ASP A 220 11.15 -2.00 7.65
N ASN A 221 10.59 -0.81 7.83
CA ASN A 221 11.07 0.38 7.13
C ASN A 221 12.33 0.93 7.82
N ALA A 222 13.41 0.16 7.73
CA ALA A 222 14.68 0.36 8.41
C ALA A 222 15.82 -0.08 7.49
N PRO A 223 17.10 0.21 7.81
CA PRO A 223 18.24 -0.21 7.00
C PRO A 223 18.12 -1.66 6.53
N TYR A 224 18.18 -1.85 5.21
CA TYR A 224 18.07 -3.15 4.53
C TYR A 224 16.75 -3.92 4.76
N GLY A 225 15.68 -3.28 5.22
CA GLY A 225 14.40 -3.92 5.49
C GLY A 225 14.32 -4.56 6.88
N GLY A 226 15.18 -4.14 7.81
CA GLY A 226 15.30 -4.69 9.16
C GLY A 226 16.18 -5.94 9.25
N PRO A 227 16.27 -6.56 10.44
CA PRO A 227 17.20 -7.67 10.72
C PRO A 227 17.04 -8.88 9.78
N ASN A 228 15.82 -9.11 9.30
CA ASN A 228 15.49 -10.23 8.41
C ASN A 228 15.42 -9.83 6.93
N GLY A 229 15.59 -8.54 6.60
CA GLY A 229 15.29 -8.04 5.27
C GLY A 229 16.14 -8.70 4.16
N THR A 230 17.43 -8.91 4.40
CA THR A 230 18.31 -9.60 3.44
C THR A 230 17.90 -11.05 3.22
N THR A 231 17.50 -11.76 4.28
CA THR A 231 17.01 -13.14 4.21
C THR A 231 15.68 -13.22 3.46
N SER A 232 14.72 -12.33 3.78
CA SER A 232 13.42 -12.24 3.10
C SER A 232 13.60 -11.95 1.60
N ARG A 233 14.47 -11.03 1.24
CA ARG A 233 14.81 -10.75 -0.16
C ARG A 233 15.44 -11.96 -0.86
N GLN A 234 16.29 -12.72 -0.18
CA GLN A 234 16.87 -13.97 -0.69
C GLN A 234 15.79 -14.98 -1.05
N GLN A 235 14.84 -15.19 -0.14
CA GLN A 235 13.74 -16.13 -0.32
C GLN A 235 12.82 -15.73 -1.47
N ILE A 236 12.48 -14.43 -1.60
CA ILE A 236 11.68 -13.94 -2.72
C ILE A 236 12.41 -14.12 -4.05
N VAL A 237 13.68 -13.72 -4.13
CA VAL A 237 14.48 -13.85 -5.37
C VAL A 237 14.60 -15.32 -5.78
N SER A 238 14.91 -16.22 -4.85
CA SER A 238 14.98 -17.65 -5.13
C SER A 238 13.64 -18.24 -5.57
N TRP A 239 12.53 -17.79 -4.98
CA TRP A 239 11.19 -18.19 -5.41
C TRP A 239 10.87 -17.69 -6.82
N LEU A 240 11.16 -16.43 -7.15
CA LEU A 240 10.97 -15.90 -8.51
C LEU A 240 11.77 -16.68 -9.55
N ILE A 241 13.04 -17.00 -9.25
CA ILE A 241 13.88 -17.83 -10.11
C ILE A 241 13.27 -19.22 -10.30
N SER A 242 12.77 -19.86 -9.23
CA SER A 242 12.14 -21.19 -9.34
C SER A 242 10.82 -21.17 -10.11
N LYS A 243 10.20 -19.99 -10.29
CA LYS A 243 9.03 -19.77 -11.14
C LYS A 243 9.37 -19.39 -12.59
N GLY A 244 10.64 -19.41 -12.98
CA GLY A 244 11.07 -19.13 -14.36
C GLY A 244 11.26 -17.66 -14.69
N CYS A 245 11.36 -16.78 -13.69
CA CYS A 245 11.77 -15.40 -13.90
C CYS A 245 13.30 -15.35 -14.02
N VAL A 246 13.86 -15.59 -15.20
CA VAL A 246 15.31 -15.68 -15.46
C VAL A 246 15.74 -14.86 -16.66
#